data_AF-A0A5C5Y975-F1
#
_entry.id   AF-A0A5C5Y975-F1
#
_cell.length_a   1.000
_cell.length_b   1.000
_cell.length_c   1.000
_cell.angle_alpha   90.00
_cell.angle_beta   90.00
_cell.angle_gamma   90.00
#
_symmetry.space_group_name_H-M   'P 1'
#
loop_
_entity.id
_entity.type
_entity.pdbx_description
1 polymer ?
#
loop_
_entity_poly.entity_id
_entity_poly.type
_entity_poly.pdbx_seq_one_letter_code
_entity_poly.pdbx_strand_id
1 'polypeptide(L)'
;MLHAAPLSRLPPGLVVPEPPPDVEPGEVSSGQSDDASLTGTWNRVLLVAEPRIAAGDVNLVSPAIRDAASQFRLTLMAKVVQEDEDQRFHLHGVGIGYSYPINGRLTVIDGDSASRLGASLGFIEGQVLSENESHLTETRVVVHTSTLMIFDVPAIYHRFGKHLELLSRHLVWIDRSTGKTMMANWLMSGDDQQGDYRNMKEPIRLVPGGTREDRVIHVDQDHFFLGIPSRRGFALVNLPPGIDLSWNASLSDFAVRRQYDGTTLARLVTHLNRKIAEQTQDSSSPNQSDAD
;
A
#
# COMPACT_ATOMS: atom_id res chain seq x y z
N MET A 1 -16.16 -21.56 -7.76
CA MET A 1 -15.28 -20.38 -7.98
C MET A 1 -15.72 -19.30 -7.01
N LEU A 2 -14.86 -18.90 -6.08
CA LEU A 2 -15.11 -17.70 -5.28
C LEU A 2 -14.76 -16.51 -6.18
N HIS A 3 -15.75 -15.67 -6.53
CA HIS A 3 -15.48 -14.42 -7.21
C HIS A 3 -14.60 -13.56 -6.30
N ALA A 4 -13.50 -13.05 -6.85
CA ALA A 4 -12.65 -12.15 -6.11
C ALA A 4 -13.41 -10.84 -5.86
N ALA A 5 -13.54 -10.47 -4.58
CA ALA A 5 -14.24 -9.25 -4.20
C ALA A 5 -13.31 -8.03 -4.41
N PRO A 6 -13.88 -6.85 -4.72
CA PRO A 6 -13.11 -5.61 -4.68
C PRO A 6 -12.64 -5.33 -3.25
N LEU A 7 -11.50 -4.64 -3.12
CA LEU A 7 -11.04 -4.16 -1.82
C LEU A 7 -12.01 -3.10 -1.29
N SER A 8 -12.25 -3.09 0.03
CA SER A 8 -13.13 -2.11 0.65
C SER A 8 -12.61 -0.69 0.43
N ARG A 9 -13.53 0.25 0.16
CA ARG A 9 -13.21 1.68 0.13
C ARG A 9 -13.17 2.24 1.54
N LEU A 10 -12.22 3.11 1.81
CA LEU A 10 -12.28 3.96 3.00
C LEU A 10 -13.44 4.96 2.82
N PRO A 11 -14.27 5.16 3.85
CA PRO A 11 -15.40 6.07 3.75
C PRO A 11 -14.91 7.53 3.66
N PRO A 12 -15.50 8.36 2.79
CA PRO A 12 -15.20 9.77 2.76
C PRO A 12 -15.52 10.46 4.09
N GLY A 13 -14.71 11.43 4.46
CA GLY A 13 -14.78 12.09 5.76
C GLY A 13 -14.03 11.34 6.87
N LEU A 14 -13.53 10.13 6.62
CA LEU A 14 -12.64 9.45 7.56
C LEU A 14 -11.36 10.28 7.73
N VAL A 15 -11.12 10.74 8.94
CA VAL A 15 -9.85 11.39 9.28
C VAL A 15 -8.79 10.31 9.47
N VAL A 16 -7.71 10.40 8.70
CA VAL A 16 -6.56 9.53 8.82
C VAL A 16 -5.82 9.91 10.11
N PRO A 17 -5.67 8.99 11.07
CA PRO A 17 -4.93 9.27 12.30
C PRO A 17 -3.50 9.67 11.95
N GLU A 18 -2.99 10.69 12.64
CA GLU A 18 -1.56 10.93 12.63
C GLU A 18 -0.86 9.76 13.34
N PRO A 19 0.26 9.25 12.81
CA PRO A 19 1.10 8.39 13.61
C PRO A 19 1.49 9.19 14.88
N PRO A 20 1.57 8.51 16.02
CA PRO A 20 1.98 9.15 17.26
C PRO A 20 3.36 9.77 17.06
N PRO A 21 3.61 11.00 17.55
CA PRO A 21 4.96 11.54 17.58
C PRO A 21 5.84 10.58 18.39
N ASP A 22 6.97 10.18 17.83
CA ASP A 22 7.99 9.31 18.45
C ASP A 22 7.54 7.88 18.78
N VAL A 23 7.31 7.09 17.74
CA VAL A 23 7.37 5.64 17.86
C VAL A 23 8.54 5.15 17.02
N GLU A 24 9.66 4.81 17.66
CA GLU A 24 10.71 4.02 17.02
C GLU A 24 10.10 2.74 16.43
N PRO A 25 10.68 2.15 15.36
CA PRO A 25 10.22 0.87 14.81
C PRO A 25 10.19 -0.23 15.89
N GLY A 26 9.06 -0.39 16.59
CA GLY A 26 8.96 -1.32 17.73
C GLY A 26 8.02 -0.90 18.86
N GLU A 27 7.82 0.39 19.11
CA GLU A 27 6.94 0.84 20.21
C GLU A 27 5.49 1.05 19.76
N VAL A 28 4.55 1.15 20.71
CA VAL A 28 3.11 1.27 20.44
C VAL A 28 2.61 2.50 21.14
N SER A 29 1.91 3.36 20.40
CA SER A 29 1.03 4.33 21.04
C SER A 29 -0.36 3.74 21.19
N SER A 30 -0.83 3.68 22.42
CA SER A 30 -2.23 3.50 22.78
C SER A 30 -2.98 4.83 22.61
N GLY A 31 -3.07 5.33 21.38
CA GLY A 31 -3.85 6.53 21.06
C GLY A 31 -5.31 6.15 20.81
N GLN A 32 -6.13 6.17 21.85
CA GLN A 32 -7.59 6.03 21.74
C GLN A 32 -8.17 7.43 21.45
N SER A 33 -8.64 7.67 20.22
CA SER A 33 -9.28 8.92 19.83
C SER A 33 -10.80 8.82 20.01
N ASP A 34 -11.40 9.76 20.74
CA ASP A 34 -12.83 9.82 21.11
C ASP A 34 -13.80 10.21 19.96
N ASP A 35 -13.39 10.15 18.68
CA ASP A 35 -14.23 10.52 17.54
C ASP A 35 -14.88 9.27 16.89
N ALA A 36 -15.75 8.60 17.66
CA ALA A 36 -16.03 7.17 17.55
C ALA A 36 -16.94 6.70 16.38
N SER A 37 -17.50 7.56 15.52
CA SER A 37 -18.52 7.08 14.56
C SER A 37 -17.96 6.47 13.26
N LEU A 38 -16.78 6.91 12.79
CA LEU A 38 -16.10 6.34 11.61
C LEU A 38 -14.67 5.84 11.92
N THR A 39 -13.94 6.52 12.80
CA THR A 39 -12.57 6.13 13.20
C THR A 39 -12.52 4.82 13.97
N GLY A 40 -13.61 4.48 14.68
CA GLY A 40 -13.76 3.19 15.36
C GLY A 40 -13.76 1.98 14.40
N THR A 41 -14.08 2.19 13.12
CA THR A 41 -14.11 1.12 12.11
C THR A 41 -12.78 0.95 11.38
N TRP A 42 -12.05 2.03 11.10
CA TRP A 42 -10.74 1.97 10.43
C TRP A 42 -9.69 2.58 11.35
N ASN A 43 -9.01 1.73 12.13
CA ASN A 43 -8.31 2.15 13.34
C ASN A 43 -6.80 1.86 13.33
N ARG A 44 -6.25 1.37 12.21
CA ARG A 44 -4.81 1.17 12.03
C ARG A 44 -4.40 1.71 10.67
N VAL A 45 -3.55 2.72 10.63
CA VAL A 45 -2.89 3.14 9.39
C VAL A 45 -1.93 2.02 8.97
N LEU A 46 -1.98 1.62 7.70
CA LEU A 46 -1.01 0.71 7.12
C LEU A 46 0.03 1.47 6.31
N LEU A 47 -0.43 2.37 5.46
CA LEU A 47 0.39 3.18 4.57
C LEU A 47 -0.31 4.49 4.25
N VAL A 48 0.42 5.59 4.30
CA VAL A 48 0.05 6.85 3.65
C VAL A 48 1.17 7.19 2.69
N ALA A 49 0.86 7.22 1.40
CA ALA A 49 1.83 7.55 0.37
C ALA A 49 1.69 9.00 -0.06
N GLU A 50 2.77 9.76 0.07
CA GLU A 50 2.89 11.17 -0.20
C GLU A 50 3.55 11.34 -1.57
N PRO A 51 2.77 11.53 -2.64
CA PRO A 51 3.31 11.56 -4.00
C PRO A 51 4.16 12.80 -4.24
N ARG A 52 5.24 12.61 -5.01
CA ARG A 52 6.12 13.68 -5.47
C ARG A 52 6.70 13.34 -6.84
N ILE A 53 6.46 14.22 -7.81
CA ILE A 53 7.10 14.13 -9.14
C ILE A 53 8.56 14.53 -9.01
N ALA A 54 9.45 13.55 -9.14
CA ALA A 54 10.87 13.73 -8.81
C ALA A 54 11.84 12.90 -9.68
N ALA A 55 11.35 12.19 -10.69
CA ALA A 55 12.20 11.47 -11.65
C ALA A 55 11.66 11.59 -13.09
N GLY A 56 12.54 11.38 -14.07
CA GLY A 56 12.20 11.49 -15.50
C GLY A 56 12.09 12.94 -15.98
N ASP A 57 11.13 13.22 -16.86
CA ASP A 57 10.91 14.52 -17.51
C ASP A 57 10.24 15.56 -16.62
N VAL A 58 10.70 15.66 -15.37
CA VAL A 58 10.05 16.46 -14.33
C VAL A 58 9.86 17.91 -14.75
N ASN A 59 10.82 18.53 -15.44
CA ASN A 59 10.77 19.96 -15.80
C ASN A 59 9.74 20.30 -16.89
N LEU A 60 9.12 19.28 -17.48
CA LEU A 60 8.22 19.41 -18.62
C LEU A 60 6.75 19.25 -18.19
N VAL A 61 6.52 18.90 -16.93
CA VAL A 61 5.20 18.91 -16.30
C VAL A 61 4.85 20.33 -15.85
N SER A 62 3.65 20.79 -16.21
CA SER A 62 3.15 22.09 -15.77
C SER A 62 3.05 22.16 -14.22
N PRO A 63 3.25 23.34 -13.61
CA PRO A 63 3.12 23.49 -12.15
C PRO A 63 1.78 22.97 -11.63
N ALA A 64 0.68 23.27 -12.33
CA ALA A 64 -0.66 22.81 -11.94
C ALA A 64 -0.80 21.28 -11.90
N ILE A 65 -0.26 20.56 -12.89
CA ILE A 65 -0.28 19.09 -12.89
C ILE A 65 0.62 18.55 -11.77
N ARG A 66 1.78 19.19 -11.54
CA ARG A 66 2.69 18.79 -10.46
C ARG A 66 2.02 18.92 -9.10
N ASP A 67 1.37 20.05 -8.86
CA ASP A 67 0.69 20.35 -7.61
C ASP A 67 -0.47 19.38 -7.40
N ALA A 68 -1.32 19.18 -8.41
CA ALA A 68 -2.44 18.23 -8.35
C ALA A 68 -1.98 16.79 -8.07
N ALA A 69 -0.95 16.31 -8.77
CA ALA A 69 -0.42 14.96 -8.58
C ALA A 69 0.21 14.74 -7.19
N SER A 70 0.65 15.82 -6.53
CA SER A 70 1.31 15.76 -5.22
C SER A 70 0.33 15.89 -4.03
N GLN A 71 -0.93 16.28 -4.28
CA GLN A 71 -1.91 16.59 -3.23
C GLN A 71 -2.66 15.37 -2.68
N PHE A 72 -2.98 14.38 -3.52
CA PHE A 72 -3.78 13.23 -3.12
C PHE A 72 -2.90 12.09 -2.62
N ARG A 73 -3.05 11.73 -1.35
CA ARG A 73 -2.24 10.67 -0.73
C ARG A 73 -2.99 9.36 -0.77
N LEU A 74 -2.40 8.33 -1.38
CA LEU A 74 -2.95 6.98 -1.29
C LEU A 74 -2.89 6.53 0.17
N THR A 75 -4.03 6.13 0.72
CA THR A 75 -4.15 5.71 2.11
C THR A 75 -4.66 4.28 2.17
N LEU A 76 -3.94 3.44 2.91
CA LEU A 76 -4.34 2.09 3.30
C LEU A 76 -4.55 2.07 4.81
N MET A 77 -5.68 1.54 5.26
CA MET A 77 -5.97 1.32 6.67
C MET A 77 -6.52 -0.08 6.92
N ALA A 78 -6.33 -0.61 8.11
CA ALA A 78 -6.93 -1.84 8.58
C ALA A 78 -8.02 -1.56 9.61
N LYS A 79 -9.04 -2.41 9.58
CA LYS A 79 -9.99 -2.60 10.68
C LYS A 79 -9.48 -3.74 11.55
N VAL A 80 -9.00 -3.41 12.74
CA VAL A 80 -8.57 -4.40 13.73
C VAL A 80 -9.54 -4.38 14.91
N VAL A 81 -10.09 -5.53 15.24
CA VAL A 81 -11.02 -5.70 16.37
C VAL A 81 -10.42 -6.64 17.40
N GLN A 82 -10.66 -6.38 18.68
CA GLN A 82 -10.38 -7.32 19.75
C GLN A 82 -11.71 -7.99 20.11
N GLU A 83 -11.76 -9.32 20.07
CA GLU A 83 -12.95 -10.06 20.48
C GLU A 83 -12.88 -10.34 21.99
N ASP A 84 -13.95 -10.00 22.72
CA ASP A 84 -13.99 -10.02 24.18
C ASP A 84 -13.75 -11.41 24.78
N GLU A 85 -14.22 -12.47 24.10
CA GLU A 85 -14.14 -13.86 24.56
C GLU A 85 -12.70 -14.39 24.60
N ASP A 86 -11.90 -14.00 23.61
CA ASP A 86 -10.54 -14.55 23.41
C ASP A 86 -9.43 -13.57 23.78
N GLN A 87 -9.78 -12.28 23.98
CA GLN A 87 -8.83 -11.17 24.15
C GLN A 87 -7.81 -11.07 23.01
N ARG A 88 -8.08 -11.69 21.86
CA ARG A 88 -7.20 -11.71 20.68
C ARG A 88 -7.66 -10.69 19.65
N PHE A 89 -6.69 -10.15 18.91
CA PHE A 89 -6.93 -9.24 17.81
C PHE A 89 -7.19 -9.98 16.49
N HIS A 90 -8.11 -9.44 15.69
CA HIS A 90 -8.58 -9.97 14.41
C HIS A 90 -8.53 -8.87 13.34
N LEU A 91 -8.05 -9.22 12.15
CA LEU A 91 -8.09 -8.38 10.96
C LEU A 91 -9.44 -8.59 10.29
N HIS A 92 -10.31 -7.60 10.43
CA HIS A 92 -11.67 -7.66 9.85
C HIS A 92 -11.72 -7.11 8.42
N GLY A 93 -10.74 -6.28 8.04
CA GLY A 93 -10.66 -5.75 6.68
C GLY A 93 -9.48 -4.82 6.47
N VAL A 94 -9.16 -4.60 5.19
CA VAL A 94 -8.26 -3.56 4.71
C VAL A 94 -9.04 -2.65 3.77
N GLY A 95 -8.83 -1.35 3.92
CA GLY A 95 -9.52 -0.32 3.18
C GLY A 95 -8.50 0.54 2.42
N ILE A 96 -8.90 0.97 1.23
CA ILE A 96 -8.10 1.83 0.35
C ILE A 96 -8.89 3.08 -0.03
N GLY A 97 -8.20 4.21 -0.12
CA GLY A 97 -8.77 5.48 -0.56
C GLY A 97 -7.70 6.53 -0.80
N TYR A 98 -8.10 7.71 -1.24
CA TYR A 98 -7.23 8.88 -1.29
C TYR A 98 -7.59 9.84 -0.19
N SER A 99 -6.57 10.39 0.47
CA SER A 99 -6.73 11.43 1.48
C SER A 99 -6.15 12.76 1.00
N TYR A 100 -6.75 13.84 1.51
CA TYR A 100 -6.41 15.21 1.18
C TYR A 100 -6.40 16.06 2.47
N PRO A 101 -5.49 17.04 2.59
CA PRO A 101 -5.45 17.91 3.76
C PRO A 101 -6.69 18.82 3.82
N ILE A 102 -7.54 18.62 4.83
CA ILE A 102 -8.69 19.47 5.15
C ILE A 102 -8.50 19.97 6.58
N ASN A 103 -8.45 21.30 6.76
CA ASN A 103 -8.21 21.92 8.07
C ASN A 103 -6.95 21.39 8.78
N GLY A 104 -5.89 21.13 8.02
CA GLY A 104 -4.62 20.62 8.53
C GLY A 104 -4.61 19.13 8.90
N ARG A 105 -5.68 18.38 8.65
CA ARG A 105 -5.75 16.93 8.89
C ARG A 105 -5.96 16.19 7.59
N LEU A 106 -5.34 15.03 7.45
CA LEU A 106 -5.61 14.16 6.30
C LEU A 106 -6.99 13.54 6.44
N THR A 107 -7.83 13.79 5.45
CA THR A 107 -9.21 13.28 5.42
C THR A 107 -9.42 12.54 4.11
N VAL A 108 -9.97 11.33 4.19
CA VAL A 108 -10.36 10.56 3.01
C VAL A 108 -11.45 11.32 2.25
N ILE A 109 -11.26 11.48 0.95
CA ILE A 109 -12.22 12.16 0.07
C ILE A 109 -12.49 11.30 -1.15
N ASP A 110 -13.60 11.61 -1.81
CA ASP A 110 -13.87 11.18 -3.19
C ASP A 110 -14.42 12.35 -4.02
N GLY A 111 -14.56 12.16 -5.34
CA GLY A 111 -15.06 13.17 -6.27
C GLY A 111 -16.43 13.75 -5.87
N ASP A 112 -17.30 12.93 -5.26
CA ASP A 112 -18.65 13.33 -4.87
C ASP A 112 -18.69 14.11 -3.54
N SER A 113 -17.73 13.85 -2.64
CA SER A 113 -17.71 14.38 -1.29
C SER A 113 -16.69 15.49 -1.06
N ALA A 114 -15.67 15.61 -1.91
CA ALA A 114 -14.53 16.52 -1.72
C ALA A 114 -14.97 17.95 -1.37
N SER A 115 -15.84 18.56 -2.19
CA SER A 115 -16.31 19.94 -1.96
C SER A 115 -17.12 20.07 -0.67
N ARG A 116 -18.00 19.10 -0.37
CA ARG A 116 -18.81 19.09 0.86
C ARG A 116 -17.96 18.96 2.12
N LEU A 117 -16.86 18.23 2.03
CA LEU A 117 -15.89 18.05 3.12
C LEU A 117 -14.94 19.24 3.27
N GLY A 118 -14.96 20.21 2.35
CA GLY A 118 -14.14 21.42 2.40
C GLY A 118 -12.84 21.34 1.62
N ALA A 119 -12.65 20.32 0.77
CA ALA A 119 -11.56 20.34 -0.20
C ALA A 119 -11.87 21.35 -1.32
N SER A 120 -10.88 22.18 -1.65
CA SER A 120 -10.95 23.13 -2.77
C SER A 120 -10.20 22.53 -3.95
N LEU A 121 -10.89 21.76 -4.78
CA LEU A 121 -10.32 21.12 -5.97
C LEU A 121 -10.65 21.97 -7.20
N GLY A 122 -9.62 22.32 -7.98
CA GLY A 122 -9.80 22.86 -9.32
C GLY A 122 -10.14 21.77 -10.33
N PHE A 123 -10.24 22.15 -11.60
CA PHE A 123 -10.56 21.21 -12.68
C PHE A 123 -9.52 20.09 -12.83
N ILE A 124 -8.22 20.44 -12.76
CA ILE A 124 -7.11 19.48 -12.92
C ILE A 124 -7.07 18.54 -11.72
N GLU A 125 -7.18 19.06 -10.50
CA GLU A 125 -7.21 18.28 -9.27
C GLU A 125 -8.39 17.30 -9.26
N GLY A 126 -9.58 17.76 -9.68
CA GLY A 126 -10.77 16.91 -9.80
C GLY A 126 -10.57 15.78 -10.82
N GLN A 127 -9.94 16.05 -11.96
CA GLN A 127 -9.62 15.02 -12.95
C GLN A 127 -8.62 13.99 -12.39
N VAL A 128 -7.54 14.45 -11.75
CA VAL A 128 -6.54 13.57 -11.13
C VAL A 128 -7.18 12.68 -10.06
N LEU A 129 -8.06 13.23 -9.21
CA LEU A 129 -8.79 12.44 -8.21
C LEU A 129 -9.68 11.38 -8.86
N SER A 130 -10.42 11.73 -9.91
CA SER A 130 -11.29 10.79 -10.63
C SER A 130 -10.52 9.65 -11.30
N GLU A 131 -9.38 9.94 -11.94
CA GLU A 131 -8.50 8.91 -12.52
C GLU A 131 -7.93 8.00 -11.43
N ASN A 132 -7.49 8.59 -10.32
CA ASN A 132 -7.01 7.87 -9.15
C ASN A 132 -8.08 6.92 -8.58
N GLU A 133 -9.33 7.36 -8.44
CA GLU A 133 -10.45 6.54 -7.98
C GLU A 133 -10.80 5.40 -8.92
N SER A 134 -10.76 5.66 -10.23
CA SER A 134 -10.97 4.67 -11.27
C SER A 134 -9.97 3.52 -11.11
N HIS A 135 -8.69 3.84 -10.89
CA HIS A 135 -7.66 2.82 -10.65
C HIS A 135 -7.93 1.98 -9.40
N LEU A 136 -8.49 2.57 -8.34
CA LEU A 136 -8.81 1.79 -7.15
C LEU A 136 -9.87 0.72 -7.45
N THR A 137 -10.71 0.88 -8.48
CA THR A 137 -11.77 -0.10 -8.83
C THR A 137 -11.19 -1.40 -9.41
N GLU A 138 -9.97 -1.33 -9.91
CA GLU A 138 -9.22 -2.47 -10.46
C GLU A 138 -8.56 -3.32 -9.35
N THR A 139 -8.65 -2.91 -8.08
CA THR A 139 -8.09 -3.65 -6.94
C THR A 139 -8.88 -4.91 -6.64
N ARG A 140 -8.16 -5.99 -6.33
CA ARG A 140 -8.76 -7.32 -6.17
C ARG A 140 -8.28 -8.01 -4.91
N VAL A 141 -9.21 -8.42 -4.04
CA VAL A 141 -8.90 -9.29 -2.90
C VAL A 141 -8.72 -10.72 -3.38
N VAL A 142 -7.57 -11.31 -3.06
CA VAL A 142 -7.18 -12.68 -3.41
C VAL A 142 -7.43 -13.63 -2.23
N VAL A 143 -7.13 -13.18 -1.01
CA VAL A 143 -7.29 -13.94 0.23
C VAL A 143 -7.84 -13.03 1.31
N HIS A 144 -8.77 -13.54 2.10
CA HIS A 144 -9.22 -12.88 3.32
C HIS A 144 -9.42 -13.93 4.42
N THR A 145 -8.76 -13.73 5.55
CA THR A 145 -8.86 -14.53 6.78
C THR A 145 -8.98 -13.59 7.98
N SER A 146 -9.19 -14.13 9.18
CA SER A 146 -9.24 -13.34 10.42
C SER A 146 -7.90 -12.73 10.85
N THR A 147 -6.78 -13.04 10.18
CA THR A 147 -5.44 -12.55 10.57
C THR A 147 -4.61 -12.01 9.42
N LEU A 148 -5.06 -12.24 8.18
CA LEU A 148 -4.31 -11.94 6.97
C LEU A 148 -5.24 -11.66 5.80
N MET A 149 -4.86 -10.69 4.97
CA MET A 149 -5.49 -10.35 3.70
C MET A 149 -4.43 -10.24 2.60
N ILE A 150 -4.71 -10.78 1.43
CA ILE A 150 -3.91 -10.58 0.21
C ILE A 150 -4.77 -9.87 -0.81
N PHE A 151 -4.25 -8.79 -1.40
CA PHE A 151 -4.89 -8.09 -2.51
C PHE A 151 -3.88 -7.63 -3.55
N ASP A 152 -4.33 -7.53 -4.79
CA ASP A 152 -3.54 -7.10 -5.93
C ASP A 152 -3.99 -5.69 -6.36
N VAL A 153 -3.01 -4.84 -6.66
CA VAL A 153 -3.20 -3.47 -7.14
C VAL A 153 -2.47 -3.32 -8.47
N PRO A 154 -3.19 -3.16 -9.60
CA PRO A 154 -2.58 -2.76 -10.86
C PRO A 154 -1.97 -1.37 -10.76
N ALA A 155 -0.72 -1.23 -11.18
CA ALA A 155 -0.03 0.06 -11.18
C ALA A 155 1.05 0.10 -12.26
N ILE A 156 1.42 1.32 -12.65
CA ILE A 156 2.49 1.53 -13.62
C ILE A 156 3.77 1.81 -12.85
N TYR A 157 4.81 1.03 -13.13
CA TYR A 157 6.13 1.18 -12.54
C TYR A 157 7.18 1.51 -13.59
N HIS A 158 8.14 2.36 -13.24
CA HIS A 158 9.29 2.63 -14.08
C HIS A 158 10.33 1.53 -13.90
N ARG A 159 10.46 0.65 -14.88
CA ARG A 159 11.38 -0.50 -14.86
C ARG A 159 12.06 -0.67 -16.21
N PHE A 160 13.36 -0.96 -16.17
CA PHE A 160 14.17 -1.16 -17.37
C PHE A 160 14.08 0.02 -18.38
N GLY A 161 13.98 1.24 -17.87
CA GLY A 161 13.85 2.46 -18.67
C GLY A 161 12.49 2.66 -19.32
N LYS A 162 11.43 1.98 -18.84
CA LYS A 162 10.08 2.05 -19.41
C LYS A 162 9.01 2.09 -18.34
N HIS A 163 7.86 2.66 -18.68
CA HIS A 163 6.64 2.58 -17.89
C HIS A 163 5.91 1.26 -18.19
N LEU A 164 5.91 0.34 -17.22
CA LEU A 164 5.32 -0.98 -17.34
C LEU A 164 4.11 -1.13 -16.42
N GLU A 165 3.01 -1.64 -16.96
CA GLU A 165 1.87 -2.09 -16.16
C GLU A 165 2.26 -3.39 -15.44
N LEU A 166 2.26 -3.34 -14.11
CA LEU A 166 2.59 -4.45 -13.23
C LEU A 166 1.48 -4.62 -12.18
N LEU A 167 1.50 -5.76 -11.52
CA LEU A 167 0.68 -6.01 -10.33
C LEU A 167 1.54 -5.89 -9.08
N SER A 168 1.14 -4.97 -8.22
CA SER A 168 1.65 -4.85 -6.85
C SER A 168 0.78 -5.71 -5.94
N ARG A 169 1.34 -6.81 -5.43
CA ARG A 169 0.66 -7.67 -4.47
C ARG A 169 0.96 -7.21 -3.06
N HIS A 170 -0.08 -7.03 -2.26
CA HIS A 170 0.00 -6.67 -0.85
C HIS A 170 -0.50 -7.83 -0.01
N LEU A 171 0.31 -8.29 0.92
CA LEU A 171 -0.09 -9.22 1.99
C LEU A 171 -0.04 -8.44 3.30
N VAL A 172 -1.19 -8.22 3.92
CA VAL A 172 -1.34 -7.55 5.21
C VAL A 172 -1.64 -8.62 6.25
N TRP A 173 -0.96 -8.58 7.39
CA TRP A 173 -1.28 -9.46 8.51
C TRP A 173 -1.19 -8.73 9.84
N ILE A 174 -1.71 -9.39 10.87
CA ILE A 174 -1.70 -8.87 12.24
C ILE A 174 -1.07 -9.85 13.21
N ASP A 175 -0.45 -9.31 14.25
CA ASP A 175 -0.14 -10.05 15.46
C ASP A 175 -1.39 -10.13 16.34
N ARG A 176 -1.86 -11.35 16.65
CA ARG A 176 -3.09 -11.55 17.42
C ARG A 176 -3.00 -11.15 18.89
N SER A 177 -1.80 -11.04 19.44
CA SER A 177 -1.58 -10.69 20.84
C SER A 177 -1.49 -9.18 21.05
N THR A 178 -0.96 -8.45 20.06
CA THR A 178 -0.71 -7.00 20.17
C THR A 178 -1.58 -6.15 19.25
N GLY A 179 -2.19 -6.75 18.23
CA GLY A 179 -2.93 -6.04 17.19
C GLY A 179 -2.03 -5.20 16.26
N LYS A 180 -0.70 -5.37 16.35
CA LYS A 180 0.27 -4.75 15.44
C LYS A 180 0.06 -5.29 14.03
N THR A 181 0.18 -4.41 13.04
CA THR A 181 0.02 -4.76 11.63
C THR A 181 1.36 -4.67 10.90
N MET A 182 1.51 -5.48 9.87
CA MET A 182 2.68 -5.48 8.98
C MET A 182 2.20 -5.83 7.56
N MET A 183 2.95 -5.36 6.56
CA MET A 183 2.69 -5.71 5.18
C MET A 183 3.92 -6.29 4.50
N ALA A 184 3.69 -7.14 3.51
CA ALA A 184 4.68 -7.56 2.53
C ALA A 184 4.17 -7.13 1.17
N ASN A 185 5.04 -6.53 0.36
CA ASN A 185 4.71 -6.00 -0.95
C ASN A 185 5.71 -6.49 -2.00
N TRP A 186 5.23 -6.92 -3.17
CA TRP A 186 6.10 -7.36 -4.27
C TRP A 186 5.45 -7.16 -5.63
N LEU A 187 6.30 -7.08 -6.65
CA LEU A 187 5.89 -6.86 -8.04
C LEU A 187 5.82 -8.15 -8.83
N MET A 188 4.78 -8.23 -9.66
CA MET A 188 4.56 -9.32 -10.59
C MET A 188 4.19 -8.77 -11.97
N SER A 189 4.55 -9.50 -13.01
CA SER A 189 4.10 -9.27 -14.39
C SER A 189 3.19 -10.39 -14.85
N GLY A 190 2.33 -10.10 -15.83
CA GLY A 190 1.44 -11.07 -16.45
C GLY A 190 0.07 -10.48 -16.72
N ASP A 191 -0.55 -10.92 -17.81
CA ASP A 191 -1.92 -10.58 -18.15
C ASP A 191 -2.91 -11.30 -17.22
N ASP A 192 -4.10 -10.76 -17.00
CA ASP A 192 -5.08 -11.32 -16.08
C ASP A 192 -5.70 -12.66 -16.56
N GLN A 193 -5.44 -13.05 -17.82
CA GLN A 193 -6.17 -14.12 -18.50
C GLN A 193 -5.48 -15.50 -18.60
N GLN A 194 -4.17 -15.66 -18.38
CA GLN A 194 -3.51 -16.98 -18.49
C GLN A 194 -2.33 -17.23 -17.52
N GLY A 195 -2.28 -18.43 -16.94
CA GLY A 195 -1.17 -18.94 -16.11
C GLY A 195 -0.95 -18.18 -14.79
N ASP A 196 -0.06 -18.65 -13.91
CA ASP A 196 0.35 -17.85 -12.75
C ASP A 196 1.11 -16.58 -13.17
N TYR A 197 1.16 -15.60 -12.29
CA TYR A 197 1.96 -14.40 -12.54
C TYR A 197 3.45 -14.74 -12.57
N ARG A 198 4.26 -13.81 -13.08
CA ARG A 198 5.71 -13.92 -13.10
C ARG A 198 6.30 -12.95 -12.11
N ASN A 199 7.19 -13.45 -11.28
CA ASN A 199 7.96 -12.64 -10.36
C ASN A 199 8.89 -11.69 -11.13
N MET A 200 8.91 -10.41 -10.75
CA MET A 200 9.83 -9.42 -11.32
C MET A 200 11.29 -9.59 -10.85
N LYS A 201 11.55 -10.53 -9.93
CA LYS A 201 12.84 -10.83 -9.28
C LYS A 201 13.39 -9.69 -8.40
N GLU A 202 12.64 -8.61 -8.25
CA GLU A 202 12.87 -7.58 -7.24
C GLU A 202 12.50 -8.12 -5.85
N PRO A 203 13.24 -7.77 -4.79
CA PRO A 203 12.96 -8.26 -3.43
C PRO A 203 11.51 -8.03 -2.99
N ILE A 204 11.02 -8.89 -2.11
CA ILE A 204 9.79 -8.59 -1.38
C ILE A 204 10.12 -7.50 -0.37
N ARG A 205 9.26 -6.51 -0.23
CA ARG A 205 9.41 -5.41 0.71
C ARG A 205 8.53 -5.62 1.93
N LEU A 206 9.13 -5.76 3.10
CA LEU A 206 8.42 -5.72 4.38
C LEU A 206 8.21 -4.28 4.83
N VAL A 207 6.95 -3.90 4.99
CA VAL A 207 6.53 -2.53 5.28
C VAL A 207 5.83 -2.53 6.64
N PRO A 208 6.38 -1.82 7.65
CA PRO A 208 5.71 -1.64 8.93
C PRO A 208 4.32 -1.02 8.79
N GLY A 209 3.38 -1.41 9.66
CA GLY A 209 2.15 -0.65 9.84
C GLY A 209 2.44 0.81 10.23
N GLY A 210 1.61 1.74 9.79
CA GLY A 210 1.79 3.17 10.04
C GLY A 210 2.84 3.85 9.16
N THR A 211 3.31 3.20 8.10
CA THR A 211 4.33 3.77 7.21
C THR A 211 3.83 5.03 6.50
N ARG A 212 4.64 6.09 6.50
CA ARG A 212 4.51 7.22 5.58
C ARG A 212 5.57 7.11 4.49
N GLU A 213 5.15 7.06 3.25
CA GLU A 213 6.00 6.86 2.07
C GLU A 213 6.18 8.19 1.33
N ASP A 214 7.42 8.63 1.08
CA ASP A 214 7.72 9.62 0.02
C ASP A 214 7.66 8.90 -1.34
N ARG A 215 6.53 9.02 -2.01
CA ARG A 215 6.23 8.27 -3.24
C ARG A 215 6.77 9.02 -4.44
N VAL A 216 7.95 8.62 -4.88
CA VAL A 216 8.58 9.15 -6.08
C VAL A 216 7.83 8.69 -7.34
N ILE A 217 7.38 9.66 -8.13
CA ILE A 217 6.75 9.48 -9.43
C ILE A 217 7.74 9.86 -10.53
N HIS A 218 7.94 8.93 -11.47
CA HIS A 218 8.64 9.13 -12.72
C HIS A 218 7.70 9.67 -13.79
N VAL A 219 8.16 10.64 -14.56
CA VAL A 219 7.41 11.24 -15.68
C VAL A 219 8.06 10.82 -16.98
N ASP A 220 7.22 10.43 -17.94
CA ASP A 220 7.61 10.20 -19.32
C ASP A 220 6.78 11.12 -20.23
N GLN A 221 7.43 12.11 -20.83
CA GLN A 221 6.75 13.11 -21.66
C GLN A 221 6.19 12.51 -22.96
N ASP A 222 6.75 11.41 -23.47
CA ASP A 222 6.27 10.79 -24.71
C ASP A 222 4.82 10.29 -24.58
N HIS A 223 4.34 10.20 -23.33
CA HIS A 223 2.97 9.85 -22.97
C HIS A 223 2.04 11.06 -22.73
N PHE A 224 2.45 12.27 -23.13
CA PHE A 224 1.66 13.50 -23.05
C PHE A 224 1.20 13.93 -24.45
N PHE A 225 -0.10 14.23 -24.59
CA PHE A 225 -0.66 14.78 -25.82
C PHE A 225 -1.26 16.16 -25.54
N LEU A 226 -0.76 17.20 -26.23
CA LEU A 226 -1.13 18.59 -25.99
C LEU A 226 -0.95 19.03 -24.51
N GLY A 227 0.06 18.49 -23.83
CA GLY A 227 0.34 18.76 -22.41
C GLY A 227 -0.54 17.98 -21.43
N ILE A 228 -1.46 17.14 -21.92
CA ILE A 228 -2.32 16.28 -21.11
C ILE A 228 -1.65 14.90 -20.99
N PRO A 229 -1.33 14.44 -19.77
CA PRO A 229 -0.77 13.11 -19.57
C PRO A 229 -1.81 12.01 -19.88
N SER A 230 -1.36 10.92 -20.50
CA SER A 230 -2.09 9.66 -20.46
C SER A 230 -1.81 8.90 -19.15
N ARG A 231 -2.50 7.77 -18.91
CA ARG A 231 -2.24 6.87 -17.77
C ARG A 231 -0.75 6.51 -17.65
N ARG A 232 -0.06 6.31 -18.77
CA ARG A 232 1.37 5.99 -18.83
C ARG A 232 2.29 7.21 -18.77
N GLY A 233 1.77 8.42 -18.58
CA GLY A 233 2.60 9.60 -18.32
C GLY A 233 3.34 9.55 -16.99
N PHE A 234 2.82 8.76 -16.04
CA PHE A 234 3.35 8.64 -14.69
C PHE A 234 3.60 7.18 -14.31
N ALA A 235 4.68 6.95 -13.56
CA ALA A 235 5.01 5.65 -13.04
C ALA A 235 5.65 5.70 -11.66
N LEU A 236 5.39 4.69 -10.83
CA LEU A 236 6.02 4.51 -9.53
C LEU A 236 7.47 4.07 -9.70
N VAL A 237 8.38 4.67 -8.92
CA VAL A 237 9.80 4.30 -8.95
C VAL A 237 10.12 3.16 -7.99
N ASN A 238 9.57 3.19 -6.77
CA ASN A 238 9.90 2.24 -5.72
C ASN A 238 8.64 1.58 -5.15
N LEU A 239 8.82 0.42 -4.53
CA LEU A 239 7.85 -0.09 -3.55
C LEU A 239 7.89 0.81 -2.29
N PRO A 240 6.86 0.77 -1.43
CA PRO A 240 6.87 1.50 -0.16
C PRO A 240 8.13 1.19 0.66
N PRO A 241 8.66 2.12 1.49
CA PRO A 241 9.89 1.90 2.23
C PRO A 241 9.76 0.75 3.23
N GLY A 242 10.87 0.11 3.56
CA GLY A 242 10.88 -1.10 4.36
C GLY A 242 12.10 -1.98 4.13
N ILE A 243 12.07 -3.21 4.66
CA ILE A 243 13.18 -4.17 4.63
C ILE A 243 13.01 -5.09 3.42
N ASP A 244 14.08 -5.27 2.64
CA ASP A 244 14.10 -6.21 1.53
C ASP A 244 14.27 -7.66 2.01
N LEU A 245 13.43 -8.55 1.50
CA LEU A 245 13.56 -9.99 1.65
C LEU A 245 13.93 -10.63 0.32
N SER A 246 14.99 -11.44 0.38
CA SER A 246 15.43 -12.23 -0.77
C SER A 246 14.46 -13.36 -1.11
N TRP A 247 14.35 -13.64 -2.40
CA TRP A 247 13.60 -14.79 -2.89
C TRP A 247 14.31 -16.11 -2.62
N ASN A 248 13.53 -17.16 -2.43
CA ASN A 248 13.95 -18.53 -2.71
C ASN A 248 12.95 -19.16 -3.68
N ALA A 249 13.29 -20.30 -4.29
CA ALA A 249 12.47 -20.95 -5.30
C ALA A 249 11.03 -21.23 -4.79
N SER A 250 10.89 -21.75 -3.58
CA SER A 250 9.58 -22.07 -3.00
C SER A 250 8.73 -20.82 -2.73
N LEU A 251 9.31 -19.77 -2.17
CA LEU A 251 8.61 -18.50 -1.92
C LEU A 251 8.15 -17.88 -3.24
N SER A 252 9.00 -17.91 -4.28
CA SER A 252 8.62 -17.41 -5.59
C SER A 252 7.48 -18.21 -6.22
N ASP A 253 7.46 -19.55 -6.07
CA ASP A 253 6.38 -20.39 -6.62
C ASP A 253 5.02 -20.08 -5.97
N PHE A 254 4.99 -19.88 -4.66
CA PHE A 254 3.73 -19.59 -3.97
C PHE A 254 3.29 -18.13 -4.11
N ALA A 255 4.23 -17.16 -4.09
CA ALA A 255 3.89 -15.74 -4.06
C ALA A 255 3.24 -15.20 -5.35
N VAL A 256 3.41 -15.90 -6.48
CA VAL A 256 2.90 -15.47 -7.79
C VAL A 256 1.57 -16.10 -8.18
N ARG A 257 0.98 -16.92 -7.31
CA ARG A 257 -0.27 -17.62 -7.61
C ARG A 257 -1.45 -16.67 -7.72
N ARG A 258 -2.37 -16.93 -8.64
CA ARG A 258 -3.60 -16.11 -8.77
C ARG A 258 -4.62 -16.35 -7.66
N GLN A 259 -4.59 -17.54 -7.08
CA GLN A 259 -5.54 -18.01 -6.09
C GLN A 259 -4.79 -18.85 -5.06
N TYR A 260 -5.31 -18.82 -3.83
CA TYR A 260 -4.79 -19.63 -2.75
C TYR A 260 -5.93 -20.45 -2.14
N ASP A 261 -5.67 -21.73 -1.96
CA ASP A 261 -6.39 -22.56 -1.00
C ASP A 261 -5.67 -22.52 0.36
N GLY A 262 -6.22 -23.21 1.37
CA GLY A 262 -5.61 -23.24 2.71
C GLY A 262 -4.19 -23.81 2.71
N THR A 263 -3.90 -24.79 1.85
CA THR A 263 -2.58 -25.45 1.79
C THR A 263 -1.54 -24.51 1.20
N THR A 264 -1.82 -23.93 0.03
CA THR A 264 -0.93 -23.02 -0.69
C THR A 264 -0.72 -21.71 0.07
N LEU A 265 -1.75 -21.20 0.75
CA LEU A 265 -1.63 -20.05 1.65
C LEU A 265 -0.70 -20.36 2.83
N ALA A 266 -0.91 -21.50 3.50
CA ALA A 266 -0.07 -21.91 4.62
C ALA A 266 1.40 -22.06 4.21
N ARG A 267 1.67 -22.58 2.99
CA ARG A 267 3.01 -22.67 2.43
C ARG A 267 3.62 -21.30 2.16
N LEU A 268 2.88 -20.37 1.55
CA LEU A 268 3.33 -18.99 1.35
C LEU A 268 3.75 -18.36 2.69
N VAL A 269 2.86 -18.39 3.69
CA VAL A 269 3.11 -17.79 5.01
C VAL A 269 4.31 -18.44 5.70
N THR A 270 4.44 -19.76 5.64
CA THR A 270 5.59 -20.48 6.21
C THR A 270 6.91 -20.02 5.60
N HIS A 271 6.98 -19.91 4.27
CA HIS A 271 8.21 -19.49 3.58
C HIS A 271 8.53 -18.01 3.82
N LEU A 272 7.51 -17.15 3.92
CA LEU A 272 7.69 -15.75 4.26
C LEU A 272 8.20 -15.59 5.69
N ASN A 273 7.57 -16.24 6.67
CA ASN A 273 7.99 -16.18 8.08
C ASN A 273 9.42 -16.66 8.27
N ARG A 274 9.83 -17.73 7.57
CA ARG A 274 11.22 -18.19 7.59
C ARG A 274 12.18 -17.10 7.11
N LYS A 275 11.85 -16.41 6.01
CA LYS A 275 12.68 -15.32 5.47
C LYS A 275 12.75 -14.12 6.42
N ILE A 276 11.65 -13.80 7.09
CA ILE A 276 11.61 -12.77 8.13
C ILE A 276 12.55 -13.16 9.28
N ALA A 277 12.50 -14.41 9.75
CA ALA A 277 13.34 -14.88 10.85
C ALA A 277 14.84 -14.85 10.51
N GLU A 278 15.21 -15.29 9.30
CA GLU A 278 16.59 -15.21 8.78
C GLU A 278 17.12 -13.76 8.85
N GLN A 279 16.33 -12.79 8.36
CA GLN A 279 16.71 -11.37 8.33
C GLN A 279 16.92 -10.76 9.73
N THR A 280 16.07 -11.14 10.70
CA THR A 280 16.18 -10.65 12.08
C THR A 280 17.43 -11.20 12.79
N GLN A 281 17.82 -12.45 12.49
CA GLN A 281 19.03 -13.06 13.05
C GLN A 281 20.31 -12.42 12.50
N ASP A 282 20.36 -12.16 11.20
CA ASP A 282 21.51 -11.50 10.56
C ASP A 282 21.72 -10.07 11.09
N SER A 283 20.63 -9.37 11.43
CA SER A 283 20.69 -8.01 11.99
C SER A 283 21.13 -7.97 13.46
N SER A 284 21.13 -9.11 14.16
CA SER A 284 21.41 -9.20 15.60
C SER A 284 22.82 -9.71 15.92
N SER A 285 23.66 -9.99 14.92
CA SER A 285 25.05 -10.42 15.13
C SER A 285 25.95 -9.18 15.32
N PRO A 286 26.49 -8.92 16.52
CA PRO A 286 27.41 -7.82 16.73
C PRO A 286 28.71 -8.10 16.00
N ASN A 287 29.24 -7.07 15.33
CA ASN A 287 30.53 -7.04 14.67
C ASN A 287 31.63 -7.45 15.66
N GLN A 288 32.05 -8.73 15.66
CA GLN A 288 33.27 -9.19 16.32
C GLN A 288 34.45 -8.96 15.37
N SER A 289 34.95 -7.73 15.39
CA SER A 289 36.26 -7.27 14.89
C SER A 289 36.49 -5.93 15.60
N ASP A 290 37.54 -5.64 16.38
CA ASP A 290 38.92 -6.09 16.36
C ASP A 290 39.48 -6.16 17.79
N ALA A 291 40.21 -7.23 18.08
CA ALA A 291 41.23 -7.24 19.12
C ALA A 291 42.34 -8.18 18.64
N ASP A 292 43.32 -7.60 17.93
CA ASP A 292 44.69 -8.09 17.79
C ASP A 292 45.64 -6.88 17.84
#